data_AF-A0A1H6B719-F1
#
_entry.id   AF-A0A1H6B719-F1
#
_cell.length_a   1.000
_cell.length_b   1.000
_cell.length_c   1.000
_cell.angle_alpha   90.00
_cell.angle_beta   90.00
_cell.angle_gamma   90.00
#
_symmetry.space_group_name_H-M   'P 1'
#
loop_
_entity.id
_entity.type
_entity.pdbx_description
1 polymer ?
#
loop_
_entity_poly.entity_id
_entity_poly.type
_entity_poly.pdbx_seq_one_letter_code
_entity_poly.pdbx_strand_id
1 'polypeptide(L)'
;MRQVSGAVLTQELAKHTSIKDVAADKGFPVKSYRELVEQVAKLSYLNKDHLLFFRGQGSDYKNKAEKSTFYPTIYRSDYLTQQELDYRFDKLYSASKILVDLFKKHKVEGQYELRRKKYIQWSILQHYEVTETPLIDITQSIRVACSFAQLNNDQDTAFIYVFGLPYYTNRISINSEQDLINIRLLSISPPKALRPYFQEGFLVGTDDITNEYERKEELDLNNRLIAKFEIPNSDSFWGKSFDRIPKNALYPQNDEIERICRDISKNLGAEIAPSNIGKFLKLWAEIEQDTLRRARKYIRDIHNIRNAITVLLKYEENTYGLYKELDNLRIFRNNVVHKPASISNDELNRNIQTLRMLRVEIGKKNS
;
A
#
# COMPACT_ATOMS: atom_id res chain seq x y z
N MET A 1 12.62 4.16 -1.12
CA MET A 1 13.36 4.55 0.10
C MET A 1 14.80 4.08 0.03
N ARG A 2 15.75 5.02 0.16
CA ARG A 2 17.17 4.69 0.26
C ARG A 2 17.55 4.19 1.64
N GLN A 3 18.59 3.35 1.69
CA GLN A 3 19.17 2.88 2.94
C GLN A 3 19.62 4.06 3.81
N VAL A 4 19.38 3.98 5.11
CA VAL A 4 19.84 4.95 6.09
C VAL A 4 21.37 5.00 6.07
N SER A 5 21.92 6.19 5.86
CA SER A 5 23.35 6.45 5.81
C SER A 5 23.80 7.21 7.05
N GLY A 6 25.04 6.95 7.50
CA GLY A 6 25.61 7.64 8.66
C GLY A 6 24.96 7.31 10.00
N ALA A 7 24.12 6.27 10.08
CA ALA A 7 23.54 5.84 11.35
C ALA A 7 24.60 5.23 12.26
N VAL A 8 24.57 5.59 13.54
CA VAL A 8 25.53 5.18 14.56
C VAL A 8 24.80 4.46 15.69
N LEU A 9 25.26 3.26 16.02
CA LEU A 9 24.75 2.49 17.16
C LEU A 9 25.40 2.97 18.46
N THR A 10 24.67 2.85 19.58
CA THR A 10 25.27 2.93 20.92
C THR A 10 26.27 1.80 21.14
N GLN A 11 27.20 1.94 22.08
CA GLN A 11 28.18 0.89 22.38
C GLN A 11 27.53 -0.45 22.75
N GLU A 12 26.41 -0.43 23.46
CA GLU A 12 25.66 -1.60 23.87
C GLU A 12 25.04 -2.32 22.67
N LEU A 13 24.35 -1.58 21.80
CA LEU A 13 23.82 -2.12 20.54
C LEU A 13 24.91 -2.61 19.59
N ALA A 14 26.05 -1.93 19.49
CA ALA A 14 27.15 -2.33 18.63
C ALA A 14 27.82 -3.66 19.06
N LYS A 15 27.66 -4.07 20.33
CA LYS A 15 28.07 -5.40 20.82
C LYS A 15 27.07 -6.50 20.45
N HIS A 16 25.83 -6.12 20.16
CA HIS A 16 24.73 -7.05 19.86
C HIS A 16 24.51 -7.21 18.36
N THR A 17 24.62 -6.12 17.60
CA THR A 17 24.25 -6.05 16.18
C THR A 17 25.13 -5.05 15.40
N SER A 18 24.96 -5.05 14.08
CA SER A 18 25.49 -4.03 13.17
C SER A 18 24.35 -3.35 12.41
N ILE A 19 24.61 -2.19 11.82
CA ILE A 19 23.62 -1.49 10.96
C ILE A 19 23.13 -2.39 9.79
N LYS A 20 23.93 -3.36 9.34
CA LYS A 20 23.56 -4.28 8.25
C LYS A 20 22.74 -5.48 8.73
N ASP A 21 22.88 -5.84 10.01
CA ASP A 21 22.38 -7.09 10.57
C ASP A 21 21.20 -6.88 11.53
N VAL A 22 20.90 -5.62 11.91
CA VAL A 22 19.79 -5.25 12.81
C VAL A 22 18.44 -5.87 12.45
N ALA A 23 18.18 -6.05 11.15
CA ALA A 23 16.95 -6.68 10.68
C ALA A 23 16.94 -8.21 10.86
N ALA A 24 18.10 -8.87 10.80
CA ALA A 24 18.23 -10.32 10.96
C ALA A 24 18.26 -10.73 12.44
N ASP A 25 18.83 -9.88 13.31
CA ASP A 25 19.00 -10.17 14.72
C ASP A 25 17.68 -10.24 15.49
N LYS A 26 17.67 -10.93 16.63
CA LYS A 26 16.46 -11.14 17.45
C LYS A 26 15.92 -9.85 18.07
N GLY A 27 16.72 -8.80 18.13
CA GLY A 27 16.40 -7.55 18.81
C GLY A 27 17.12 -7.48 20.15
N PHE A 28 17.57 -6.28 20.51
CA PHE A 28 18.27 -6.05 21.75
C PHE A 28 17.29 -6.14 22.92
N PRO A 29 17.49 -7.05 23.90
CA PRO A 29 16.56 -7.24 24.99
C PRO A 29 16.60 -6.06 25.95
N VAL A 30 15.42 -5.54 26.30
CA VAL A 30 15.25 -4.41 27.24
C VAL A 30 14.22 -4.79 28.30
N LYS A 31 14.53 -4.58 29.57
CA LYS A 31 13.72 -5.10 30.68
C LYS A 31 12.61 -4.15 31.13
N SER A 32 12.76 -2.85 30.86
CA SER A 32 11.81 -1.84 31.32
C SER A 32 11.64 -0.70 30.33
N TYR A 33 10.50 -0.01 30.40
CA TYR A 33 10.20 1.16 29.59
C TYR A 33 11.22 2.27 29.81
N ARG A 34 11.69 2.47 31.05
CA ARG A 34 12.74 3.44 31.38
C ARG A 34 14.04 3.13 30.66
N GLU A 35 14.48 1.87 30.71
CA GLU A 35 15.70 1.43 30.02
C GLU A 35 15.57 1.65 28.50
N LEU A 36 14.40 1.36 27.93
CA LEU A 36 14.13 1.61 26.51
C LEU A 36 14.26 3.10 26.15
N VAL A 37 13.67 3.98 26.97
CA VAL A 37 13.78 5.45 26.80
C VAL A 37 15.23 5.91 26.87
N GLU A 38 16.02 5.38 27.82
CA GLU A 38 17.44 5.71 27.97
C GLU A 38 18.26 5.25 26.74
N GLN A 39 17.98 4.07 26.20
CA GLN A 39 18.61 3.59 24.95
C GLN A 39 18.26 4.46 23.75
N VAL A 40 16.98 4.83 23.61
CA VAL A 40 16.52 5.70 22.52
C VAL A 40 17.10 7.11 22.65
N ALA A 41 17.25 7.65 23.86
CA ALA A 41 17.88 8.95 24.07
C ALA A 41 19.35 8.95 23.60
N LYS A 42 20.11 7.88 23.92
CA LYS A 42 21.48 7.70 23.42
C LYS A 42 21.52 7.61 21.89
N LEU A 43 20.62 6.81 21.29
CA LEU A 43 20.51 6.72 19.83
C LEU A 43 20.20 8.08 19.20
N SER A 44 19.26 8.84 19.76
CA SER A 44 18.88 10.15 19.23
C SER A 44 20.05 11.15 19.29
N TYR A 45 20.86 11.11 20.35
CA TYR A 45 22.03 11.96 20.48
C TYR A 45 23.11 11.63 19.44
N LEU A 46 23.36 10.34 19.21
CA LEU A 46 24.36 9.88 18.24
C LEU A 46 23.93 10.10 16.79
N ASN A 47 22.64 10.02 16.50
CA ASN A 47 22.06 10.11 15.16
C ASN A 47 21.44 11.49 14.90
N LYS A 48 22.13 12.57 15.24
CA LYS A 48 21.62 13.95 15.17
C LYS A 48 21.11 14.39 13.78
N ASP A 49 21.58 13.74 12.71
CA ASP A 49 21.17 14.04 11.33
C ASP A 49 19.86 13.32 10.94
N HIS A 50 19.34 12.47 11.81
CA HIS A 50 18.08 11.74 11.63
C HIS A 50 17.11 12.06 12.75
N LEU A 51 15.84 12.14 12.40
CA LEU A 51 14.75 12.14 13.35
C LEU A 51 14.28 10.70 13.57
N LEU A 52 14.17 10.30 14.83
CA LEU A 52 13.78 8.93 15.18
C LEU A 52 12.26 8.76 15.20
N PHE A 53 11.82 7.67 14.58
CA PHE A 53 10.43 7.23 14.57
C PHE A 53 10.34 5.78 15.03
N PHE A 54 9.18 5.42 15.56
CA PHE A 54 8.95 4.14 16.21
C PHE A 54 7.77 3.41 15.59
N ARG A 55 7.88 2.09 15.56
CA ARG A 55 6.77 1.18 15.30
C ARG A 55 6.85 0.03 16.29
N GLY A 56 5.71 -0.32 16.89
CA GLY A 56 5.59 -1.48 17.76
C GLY A 56 4.84 -2.61 17.08
N GLN A 57 5.27 -3.86 17.30
CA GLN A 57 4.58 -5.05 16.80
C GLN A 57 4.61 -6.15 17.87
N GLY A 58 3.53 -6.92 17.98
CA GLY A 58 3.49 -8.08 18.89
C GLY A 58 4.35 -9.26 18.42
N SER A 59 4.71 -9.30 17.14
CA SER A 59 5.59 -10.32 16.57
C SER A 59 6.52 -9.72 15.53
N ASP A 60 7.67 -10.36 15.35
CA ASP A 60 8.66 -9.97 14.36
C ASP A 60 8.36 -10.60 13.00
N TYR A 61 7.76 -9.80 12.10
CA TYR A 61 7.43 -10.26 10.76
C TYR A 61 8.67 -10.23 9.87
N LYS A 62 9.07 -11.41 9.40
CA LYS A 62 10.29 -11.61 8.63
C LYS A 62 10.01 -11.98 7.17
N ASN A 63 10.95 -11.65 6.31
CA ASN A 63 10.99 -12.13 4.93
C ASN A 63 11.66 -13.51 4.84
N LYS A 64 11.72 -14.07 3.62
CA LYS A 64 12.36 -15.38 3.34
C LYS A 64 13.86 -15.45 3.69
N ALA A 65 14.51 -14.32 3.87
CA ALA A 65 15.90 -14.22 4.30
C ALA A 65 16.03 -14.00 5.82
N GLU A 66 14.96 -14.25 6.58
CA GLU A 66 14.90 -14.12 8.05
C GLU A 66 15.17 -12.69 8.57
N LYS A 67 14.96 -11.68 7.72
CA LYS A 67 15.07 -10.25 8.09
C LYS A 67 13.71 -9.63 8.34
N SER A 68 13.58 -8.84 9.39
CA SER A 68 12.41 -8.00 9.68
C SER A 68 12.05 -7.16 8.44
N THR A 69 10.75 -7.07 8.13
CA THR A 69 10.26 -6.38 6.93
C THR A 69 9.04 -5.52 7.21
N PHE A 70 8.96 -4.39 6.52
CA PHE A 70 7.99 -3.32 6.73
C PHE A 70 7.47 -2.81 5.39
N TYR A 71 7.01 -3.71 4.52
CA TYR A 71 6.36 -3.28 3.29
C TYR A 71 5.04 -2.53 3.58
N PRO A 72 4.73 -1.46 2.84
CA PRO A 72 3.38 -0.91 2.79
C PRO A 72 2.39 -1.98 2.36
N THR A 73 1.15 -1.91 2.87
CA THR A 73 0.14 -2.96 2.67
C THR A 73 -0.13 -3.24 1.19
N ILE A 74 -0.06 -2.21 0.34
CA ILE A 74 -0.29 -2.34 -1.10
C ILE A 74 0.71 -3.26 -1.80
N TYR A 75 1.94 -3.36 -1.29
CA TYR A 75 3.04 -4.16 -1.87
C TYR A 75 3.25 -5.51 -1.20
N ARG A 76 2.45 -5.85 -0.17
CA ARG A 76 2.56 -7.12 0.55
C ARG A 76 1.99 -8.25 -0.29
N SER A 77 2.87 -9.15 -0.71
CA SER A 77 2.62 -10.49 -1.27
C SER A 77 3.97 -11.07 -1.65
N ASP A 78 4.19 -12.37 -1.46
CA ASP A 78 5.39 -13.05 -1.93
C ASP A 78 5.53 -12.98 -3.45
N TYR A 79 4.40 -13.16 -4.14
CA TYR A 79 4.28 -13.05 -5.59
C TYR A 79 3.23 -12.00 -5.90
N LEU A 80 3.68 -10.77 -6.11
CA LEU A 80 2.83 -9.64 -6.50
C LEU A 80 2.96 -9.45 -8.00
N THR A 81 1.95 -9.84 -8.75
CA THR A 81 1.92 -9.58 -10.19
C THR A 81 1.65 -8.10 -10.43
N GLN A 82 2.11 -7.58 -11.57
CA GLN A 82 1.76 -6.23 -12.01
C GLN A 82 0.23 -6.02 -12.07
N GLN A 83 -0.52 -7.08 -12.39
CA GLN A 83 -1.98 -7.05 -12.50
C GLN A 83 -2.66 -6.83 -11.15
N GLU A 84 -2.21 -7.55 -10.13
CA GLU A 84 -2.70 -7.41 -8.77
C GLU A 84 -2.31 -6.03 -8.21
N LEU A 85 -1.11 -5.56 -8.52
CA LEU A 85 -0.65 -4.24 -8.11
C LEU A 85 -1.48 -3.11 -8.75
N ASP A 86 -1.69 -3.16 -10.06
CA ASP A 86 -2.57 -2.25 -10.79
C ASP A 86 -3.97 -2.22 -10.16
N TYR A 87 -4.53 -3.39 -9.85
CA TYR A 87 -5.85 -3.51 -9.22
C TYR A 87 -5.91 -2.84 -7.85
N ARG A 88 -4.90 -3.06 -7.00
CA ARG A 88 -4.84 -2.42 -5.67
C ARG A 88 -4.74 -0.90 -5.77
N PHE A 89 -4.01 -0.37 -6.76
CA PHE A 89 -3.99 1.07 -7.03
C PHE A 89 -5.34 1.58 -7.57
N ASP A 90 -5.98 0.88 -8.49
CA ASP A 90 -7.33 1.21 -8.99
C ASP A 90 -8.35 1.24 -7.83
N LYS A 91 -8.26 0.29 -6.90
CA LYS A 91 -9.03 0.23 -5.65
C LYS A 91 -8.76 1.45 -4.76
N LEU A 92 -7.50 1.81 -4.54
CA LEU A 92 -7.09 2.99 -3.77
C LEU A 92 -7.60 4.30 -4.39
N TYR A 93 -7.54 4.44 -5.72
CA TYR A 93 -8.07 5.61 -6.43
C TYR A 93 -9.59 5.71 -6.29
N SER A 94 -10.30 4.60 -6.37
CA SER A 94 -11.76 4.56 -6.17
C SER A 94 -12.12 4.93 -4.73
N ALA A 95 -11.45 4.35 -3.73
CA ALA A 95 -11.61 4.71 -2.33
C ALA A 95 -11.38 6.20 -2.07
N SER A 96 -10.39 6.79 -2.73
CA SER A 96 -10.05 8.21 -2.62
C SER A 96 -11.15 9.11 -3.17
N LYS A 97 -11.82 8.73 -4.28
CA LYS A 97 -12.95 9.47 -4.84
C LYS A 97 -14.16 9.43 -3.88
N ILE A 98 -14.52 8.25 -3.40
CA ILE A 98 -15.61 8.07 -2.43
C ILE A 98 -15.34 8.88 -1.17
N LEU A 99 -14.10 8.85 -0.65
CA LEU A 99 -13.69 9.64 0.50
C LEU A 99 -13.95 11.14 0.30
N VAL A 100 -13.55 11.68 -0.85
CA VAL A 100 -13.76 13.10 -1.19
C VAL A 100 -15.25 13.45 -1.24
N ASP A 101 -16.07 12.60 -1.84
CA ASP A 101 -17.51 12.83 -1.95
C ASP A 101 -18.21 12.75 -0.58
N LEU A 102 -17.80 11.81 0.27
CA LEU A 102 -18.31 11.72 1.64
C LEU A 102 -17.87 12.94 2.47
N PHE A 103 -16.61 13.37 2.39
CA PHE A 103 -16.16 14.57 3.10
C PHE A 103 -16.95 15.81 2.67
N LYS A 104 -17.28 15.92 1.38
CA LYS A 104 -18.13 16.98 0.85
C LYS A 104 -19.56 16.88 1.37
N LYS A 105 -20.17 15.69 1.31
CA LYS A 105 -21.53 15.42 1.80
C LYS A 105 -21.69 15.74 3.28
N HIS A 106 -20.71 15.34 4.08
CA HIS A 106 -20.69 15.54 5.53
C HIS A 106 -20.13 16.91 5.96
N LYS A 107 -19.74 17.76 4.99
CA LYS A 107 -19.17 19.10 5.23
C LYS A 107 -17.98 19.06 6.21
N VAL A 108 -17.12 18.05 6.07
CA VAL A 108 -15.94 17.87 6.93
C VAL A 108 -14.95 19.01 6.67
N GLU A 109 -14.36 19.54 7.75
CA GLU A 109 -13.30 20.54 7.67
C GLU A 109 -12.12 20.03 6.85
N GLY A 110 -11.48 20.89 6.06
CA GLY A 110 -10.36 20.51 5.19
C GLY A 110 -10.76 19.75 3.91
N GLN A 111 -12.05 19.57 3.61
CA GLN A 111 -12.53 18.89 2.38
C GLN A 111 -11.90 19.42 1.07
N TYR A 112 -11.63 20.72 0.98
CA TYR A 112 -11.06 21.33 -0.23
C TYR A 112 -9.59 20.94 -0.43
N GLU A 113 -8.82 20.84 0.66
CA GLU A 113 -7.45 20.37 0.62
C GLU A 113 -7.38 18.86 0.35
N LEU A 114 -8.22 18.09 1.04
CA LEU A 114 -8.37 16.65 0.81
C LEU A 114 -8.58 16.36 -0.69
N ARG A 115 -9.53 17.05 -1.33
CA ARG A 115 -9.82 16.87 -2.76
C ARG A 115 -8.62 17.07 -3.68
N ARG A 116 -7.68 17.94 -3.30
CA ARG A 116 -6.54 18.33 -4.16
C ARG A 116 -5.28 17.51 -3.89
N LYS A 117 -5.16 16.86 -2.74
CA LYS A 117 -3.89 16.26 -2.29
C LYS A 117 -4.04 14.75 -2.06
N LYS A 118 -3.50 13.95 -3.00
CA LYS A 118 -3.50 12.47 -2.95
C LYS A 118 -2.96 11.93 -1.63
N TYR A 119 -1.88 12.51 -1.10
CA TYR A 119 -1.27 12.03 0.13
C TYR A 119 -2.13 12.26 1.37
N ILE A 120 -3.01 13.27 1.39
CA ILE A 120 -3.99 13.43 2.48
C ILE A 120 -5.06 12.35 2.38
N GLN A 121 -5.54 12.06 1.16
CA GLN A 121 -6.53 11.01 0.90
C GLN A 121 -5.99 9.65 1.34
N TRP A 122 -4.80 9.28 0.85
CA TRP A 122 -4.15 8.02 1.19
C TRP A 122 -3.83 7.94 2.68
N SER A 123 -3.49 9.06 3.31
CA SER A 123 -3.22 9.08 4.75
C SER A 123 -4.42 8.68 5.59
N ILE A 124 -5.59 9.24 5.26
CA ILE A 124 -6.83 8.91 5.96
C ILE A 124 -7.23 7.45 5.67
N LEU A 125 -7.14 7.01 4.41
CA LEU A 125 -7.48 5.64 4.04
C LEU A 125 -6.58 4.60 4.72
N GLN A 126 -5.27 4.89 4.83
CA GLN A 126 -4.30 4.04 5.52
C GLN A 126 -4.58 3.97 7.01
N HIS A 127 -4.69 5.13 7.65
CA HIS A 127 -4.77 5.22 9.11
C HIS A 127 -6.07 4.64 9.67
N TYR A 128 -7.17 4.73 8.92
CA TYR A 128 -8.45 4.10 9.25
C TYR A 128 -8.63 2.71 8.62
N GLU A 129 -7.57 2.13 8.05
CA GLU A 129 -7.55 0.74 7.57
C GLU A 129 -8.64 0.43 6.52
N VAL A 130 -8.95 1.39 5.64
CA VAL A 130 -10.03 1.29 4.65
C VAL A 130 -9.65 0.40 3.47
N THR A 131 -8.44 0.59 2.95
CA THR A 131 -7.89 -0.14 1.80
C THR A 131 -6.36 -0.12 1.88
N GLU A 132 -5.72 -0.98 1.11
CA GLU A 132 -4.27 -1.04 0.98
C GLU A 132 -3.70 0.27 0.42
N THR A 133 -2.58 0.73 0.97
CA THR A 133 -1.92 1.98 0.55
C THR A 133 -0.39 1.83 0.46
N PRO A 134 0.32 2.75 -0.24
CA PRO A 134 1.78 2.77 -0.27
C PRO A 134 2.42 3.42 0.97
N LEU A 135 1.64 3.66 2.04
CA LEU A 135 2.10 4.33 3.27
C LEU A 135 2.20 3.36 4.45
N ILE A 136 3.00 3.72 5.46
CA ILE A 136 3.24 2.94 6.67
C ILE A 136 3.05 3.84 7.90
N ASP A 137 2.20 3.40 8.84
CA ASP A 137 2.03 4.04 10.15
C ASP A 137 3.28 3.92 11.02
N ILE A 138 3.74 5.07 11.51
CA ILE A 138 4.81 5.21 12.49
C ILE A 138 4.41 6.30 13.50
N THR A 139 5.12 6.39 14.62
CA THR A 139 4.87 7.42 15.64
C THR A 139 6.20 7.97 16.15
N GLN A 140 6.21 9.18 16.70
CA GLN A 140 7.34 9.69 17.47
C GLN A 140 7.24 9.36 18.96
N SER A 141 6.09 8.83 19.39
CA SER A 141 5.88 8.44 20.78
C SER A 141 6.28 7.00 20.99
N ILE A 142 7.39 6.80 21.68
CA ILE A 142 7.83 5.47 22.10
C ILE A 142 6.79 4.78 23.00
N ARG A 143 6.03 5.57 23.79
CA ARG A 143 4.92 5.06 24.61
C ARG A 143 3.81 4.49 23.74
N VAL A 144 3.44 5.19 22.67
CA VAL A 144 2.42 4.71 21.72
C VAL A 144 2.91 3.43 21.03
N ALA A 145 4.16 3.40 20.54
CA ALA A 145 4.73 2.21 19.91
C ALA A 145 4.70 1.00 20.85
N CYS A 146 5.16 1.14 22.09
CA CYS A 146 5.12 0.07 23.09
C CYS A 146 3.69 -0.38 23.40
N SER A 147 2.76 0.58 23.50
CA SER A 147 1.35 0.27 23.77
C SER A 147 0.73 -0.54 22.65
N PHE A 148 1.03 -0.23 21.38
CA PHE A 148 0.61 -1.05 20.24
C PHE A 148 1.26 -2.42 20.21
N ALA A 149 2.55 -2.52 20.52
CA ALA A 149 3.28 -3.79 20.51
C ALA A 149 2.68 -4.80 21.49
N GLN A 150 2.20 -4.33 22.64
CA GLN A 150 1.56 -5.14 23.68
C GLN A 150 0.04 -5.27 23.53
N LEU A 151 -0.59 -4.56 22.57
CA LEU A 151 -2.03 -4.55 22.42
C LEU A 151 -2.51 -5.81 21.68
N ASN A 152 -3.37 -6.61 22.32
CA ASN A 152 -3.83 -7.91 21.82
C ASN A 152 -2.66 -8.83 21.40
N ASN A 153 -1.55 -8.77 22.14
CA ASN A 153 -0.42 -9.66 21.95
C ASN A 153 -0.47 -10.77 23.00
N ASP A 154 -0.51 -12.02 22.56
CA ASP A 154 -0.57 -13.20 23.42
C ASP A 154 0.83 -13.83 23.64
N GLN A 155 1.89 -13.27 23.04
CA GLN A 155 3.27 -13.72 23.21
C GLN A 155 3.90 -13.12 24.48
N ASP A 156 4.97 -13.73 24.99
CA ASP A 156 5.69 -13.21 26.17
C ASP A 156 6.50 -11.94 25.89
N THR A 157 6.81 -11.68 24.62
CA THR A 157 7.60 -10.53 24.19
C THR A 157 6.93 -9.76 23.06
N ALA A 158 7.38 -8.53 22.86
CA ALA A 158 6.96 -7.65 21.79
C ALA A 158 8.18 -6.90 21.22
N PHE A 159 8.04 -6.33 20.03
CA PHE A 159 9.15 -5.72 19.30
C PHE A 159 8.93 -4.22 19.08
N ILE A 160 9.99 -3.44 19.31
CA ILE A 160 10.03 -2.00 19.03
C ILE A 160 11.13 -1.74 18.01
N TYR A 161 10.74 -1.13 16.90
CA TYR A 161 11.65 -0.76 15.81
C TYR A 161 11.88 0.74 15.80
N VAL A 162 13.14 1.13 15.61
CA VAL A 162 13.56 2.53 15.52
C VAL A 162 14.02 2.83 14.11
N PHE A 163 13.35 3.76 13.46
CA PHE A 163 13.68 4.21 12.11
C PHE A 163 14.29 5.61 12.15
N GLY A 164 15.37 5.83 11.40
CA GLY A 164 15.92 7.16 11.19
C GLY A 164 15.42 7.75 9.89
N LEU A 165 14.66 8.84 9.96
CA LEU A 165 14.15 9.55 8.78
C LEU A 165 14.75 10.97 8.71
N PRO A 166 14.79 11.60 7.53
CA PRO A 166 15.14 13.02 7.44
C PRO A 166 14.23 13.88 8.31
N TYR A 167 14.76 15.01 8.78
CA TYR A 167 13.94 16.02 9.44
C TYR A 167 12.82 16.50 8.51
N TYR A 168 11.58 16.49 9.00
CA TYR A 168 10.46 17.11 8.31
C TYR A 168 10.46 18.61 8.59
N THR A 169 10.16 19.40 7.55
CA THR A 169 10.07 20.87 7.62
C THR A 169 8.63 21.35 7.59
N ASN A 170 7.69 20.51 7.13
CA ASN A 170 6.29 20.86 6.91
C ASN A 170 5.39 19.69 7.31
N ARG A 171 4.07 19.90 7.27
CA ARG A 171 3.07 18.84 7.54
C ARG A 171 3.15 17.64 6.59
N ILE A 172 3.66 17.87 5.38
CA ILE A 172 4.02 16.85 4.40
C ILE A 172 5.41 17.27 3.91
N SER A 173 6.41 16.44 4.15
CA SER A 173 7.79 16.68 3.75
C SER A 173 8.22 15.59 2.77
N ILE A 174 8.72 16.03 1.62
CA ILE A 174 9.27 15.17 0.58
C ILE A 174 10.78 15.38 0.56
N ASN A 175 11.53 14.29 0.55
CA ASN A 175 12.97 14.29 0.40
C ASN A 175 13.34 13.45 -0.84
N SER A 176 13.61 14.12 -1.95
CA SER A 176 14.00 13.50 -3.22
C SER A 176 15.34 12.77 -3.12
N GLU A 177 16.26 13.25 -2.30
CA GLU A 177 17.58 12.62 -2.12
C GLU A 177 17.52 11.27 -1.39
N GLN A 178 16.41 11.00 -0.69
CA GLN A 178 16.20 9.75 0.04
C GLN A 178 14.98 8.96 -0.44
N ASP A 179 14.31 9.43 -1.49
CA ASP A 179 13.09 8.86 -2.06
C ASP A 179 12.05 8.60 -0.96
N LEU A 180 11.74 9.63 -0.18
CA LEU A 180 10.93 9.49 1.03
C LEU A 180 9.93 10.63 1.19
N ILE A 181 8.69 10.26 1.54
CA ILE A 181 7.67 11.20 2.00
C ILE A 181 7.34 10.92 3.46
N ASN A 182 7.29 11.99 4.27
CA ASN A 182 6.87 11.98 5.67
C ASN A 182 5.63 12.86 5.84
N ILE A 183 4.58 12.32 6.44
CA ILE A 183 3.27 12.96 6.58
C ILE A 183 2.87 12.96 8.05
N ARG A 184 2.72 14.16 8.63
CA ARG A 184 2.31 14.33 10.02
C ARG A 184 0.78 14.34 10.11
N LEU A 185 0.18 13.24 10.59
CA LEU A 185 -1.28 13.07 10.62
C LEU A 185 -1.97 14.16 11.43
N LEU A 186 -1.38 14.56 12.56
CA LEU A 186 -1.91 15.62 13.45
C LEU A 186 -2.17 16.95 12.73
N SER A 187 -1.49 17.20 11.60
CA SER A 187 -1.57 18.46 10.86
C SER A 187 -2.28 18.37 9.51
N ILE A 188 -2.67 17.17 9.08
CA ILE A 188 -3.38 16.93 7.82
C ILE A 188 -4.78 16.35 8.05
N SER A 189 -5.01 15.72 9.20
CA SER A 189 -6.31 15.19 9.59
C SER A 189 -7.22 16.32 10.11
N PRO A 190 -8.53 16.25 9.85
CA PRO A 190 -9.48 17.20 10.44
C PRO A 190 -9.58 16.98 11.96
N PRO A 191 -9.95 17.99 12.78
CA PRO A 191 -10.07 17.83 14.24
C PRO A 191 -11.02 16.71 14.69
N LYS A 192 -11.99 16.35 13.84
CA LYS A 192 -12.93 15.26 14.07
C LYS A 192 -12.35 13.85 13.86
N ALA A 193 -11.17 13.74 13.24
CA ALA A 193 -10.42 12.50 13.17
C ALA A 193 -9.65 12.34 14.48
N LEU A 194 -10.24 11.69 15.47
CA LEU A 194 -9.68 11.62 16.82
C LEU A 194 -8.43 10.73 16.85
N ARG A 195 -8.51 9.56 16.21
CA ARG A 195 -7.47 8.51 16.25
C ARG A 195 -6.04 9.03 15.98
N PRO A 196 -5.77 9.84 14.93
CA PRO A 196 -4.44 10.43 14.68
C PRO A 196 -3.81 11.15 15.87
N TYR A 197 -4.59 11.96 16.60
CA TYR A 197 -4.07 12.83 17.66
C TYR A 197 -3.66 12.04 18.90
N PHE A 198 -4.42 11.00 19.26
CA PHE A 198 -4.09 10.14 20.40
C PHE A 198 -2.92 9.19 20.14
N GLN A 199 -2.59 8.94 18.87
CA GLN A 199 -1.52 8.04 18.46
C GLN A 199 -0.22 8.76 18.10
N GLU A 200 -0.20 10.10 18.14
CA GLU A 200 0.92 10.91 17.65
C GLU A 200 1.37 10.46 16.25
N GLY A 201 0.38 10.20 15.39
CA GLY A 201 0.54 9.41 14.18
C GLY A 201 1.28 10.14 13.05
N PHE A 202 2.13 9.38 12.37
CA PHE A 202 2.80 9.77 11.15
C PHE A 202 2.67 8.67 10.10
N LEU A 203 2.78 9.05 8.84
CA LEU A 203 2.91 8.12 7.74
C LEU A 203 4.20 8.37 6.98
N VAL A 204 4.82 7.27 6.54
CA VAL A 204 5.98 7.28 5.67
C VAL A 204 5.73 6.44 4.43
N GLY A 205 6.28 6.85 3.30
CA GLY A 205 6.23 6.11 2.04
C GLY A 205 7.43 6.44 1.17
N THR A 206 7.57 5.74 0.06
CA THR A 206 8.47 6.15 -1.01
C THR A 206 7.78 7.23 -1.83
N ASP A 207 8.47 8.34 -2.09
CA ASP A 207 7.93 9.38 -2.97
C ASP A 207 7.94 8.91 -4.44
N ASP A 208 6.94 9.36 -5.21
CA ASP A 208 6.75 9.10 -6.65
C ASP A 208 6.65 7.63 -7.13
N ILE A 209 6.96 6.64 -6.29
CA ILE A 209 6.77 5.23 -6.64
C ILE A 209 5.31 4.81 -6.43
N THR A 210 4.74 4.22 -7.47
CA THR A 210 3.34 3.76 -7.48
C THR A 210 3.29 2.26 -7.83
N ASN A 211 2.67 1.90 -8.95
CA ASN A 211 2.60 0.52 -9.43
C ASN A 211 3.82 0.12 -10.28
N GLU A 212 4.77 1.02 -10.52
CA GLU A 212 6.00 0.74 -11.26
C GLU A 212 7.20 0.95 -10.33
N TYR A 213 8.02 -0.09 -10.15
CA TYR A 213 9.25 -0.05 -9.37
C TYR A 213 10.26 -1.04 -9.97
N GLU A 214 11.55 -0.72 -9.88
CA GLU A 214 12.60 -1.60 -10.38
C GLU A 214 12.95 -2.70 -9.37
N ARG A 215 13.04 -2.32 -8.09
CA ARG A 215 13.47 -3.20 -7.00
C ARG A 215 12.51 -3.10 -5.83
N LYS A 216 11.83 -4.19 -5.53
CA LYS A 216 10.82 -4.21 -4.46
C LYS A 216 11.41 -3.78 -3.12
N GLU A 217 12.67 -4.12 -2.86
CA GLU A 217 13.38 -3.83 -1.61
C GLU A 217 13.45 -2.33 -1.30
N GLU A 218 13.34 -1.45 -2.31
CA GLU A 218 13.33 0.01 -2.09
C GLU A 218 12.04 0.49 -1.41
N LEU A 219 10.98 -0.33 -1.41
CA LEU A 219 9.70 -0.03 -0.78
C LEU A 219 9.68 -0.43 0.70
N ASP A 220 10.67 -1.19 1.17
CA ASP A 220 10.73 -1.67 2.53
C ASP A 220 11.29 -0.59 3.47
N LEU A 221 10.51 -0.21 4.49
CA LEU A 221 10.98 0.72 5.53
C LEU A 221 12.13 0.12 6.37
N ASN A 222 12.42 -1.17 6.25
CA ASN A 222 13.64 -1.78 6.77
C ASN A 222 14.91 -1.05 6.32
N ASN A 223 14.91 -0.43 5.12
CA ASN A 223 16.02 0.41 4.68
C ASN A 223 16.31 1.58 5.62
N ARG A 224 15.35 1.96 6.49
CA ARG A 224 15.47 3.03 7.47
C ARG A 224 15.70 2.55 8.91
N LEU A 225 15.81 1.24 9.13
CA LEU A 225 15.94 0.65 10.45
C LEU A 225 17.32 0.94 11.06
N ILE A 226 17.33 1.52 12.26
CA ILE A 226 18.54 1.81 13.05
C ILE A 226 18.68 0.81 14.20
N ALA A 227 17.59 0.51 14.90
CA ALA A 227 17.61 -0.39 16.05
C ALA A 227 16.31 -1.21 16.14
N LYS A 228 16.44 -2.39 16.73
CA LYS A 228 15.35 -3.31 17.04
C LYS A 228 15.50 -3.72 18.49
N PHE A 229 14.43 -3.58 19.26
CA PHE A 229 14.38 -3.96 20.67
C PHE A 229 13.33 -5.04 20.88
N GLU A 230 13.64 -5.97 21.78
CA GLU A 230 12.69 -6.95 22.32
C GLU A 230 12.33 -6.53 23.75
N ILE A 231 11.04 -6.38 24.02
CA ILE A 231 10.51 -5.97 25.33
C ILE A 231 9.58 -7.04 25.91
N PRO A 232 9.50 -7.18 27.24
CA PRO A 232 8.48 -8.02 27.87
C PRO A 232 7.06 -7.54 27.52
N ASN A 233 6.17 -8.47 27.20
CA ASN A 233 4.74 -8.22 27.04
C ASN A 233 4.00 -8.38 28.37
N SER A 234 4.36 -7.56 29.36
CA SER A 234 3.70 -7.57 30.67
C SER A 234 3.67 -6.17 31.29
N ASP A 235 2.78 -5.96 32.26
CA ASP A 235 2.68 -4.69 32.98
C ASP A 235 3.98 -4.35 33.75
N SER A 236 4.78 -5.37 34.10
CA SER A 236 6.07 -5.17 34.77
C SER A 236 7.08 -4.35 33.95
N PHE A 237 6.96 -4.37 32.62
CA PHE A 237 7.79 -3.55 31.71
C PHE A 237 7.63 -2.05 32.00
N TRP A 238 6.41 -1.59 32.32
CA TRP A 238 6.13 -0.17 32.52
C TRP A 238 6.60 0.34 33.89
N GLY A 239 6.77 -0.56 34.87
CA GLY A 239 7.17 -0.22 36.22
C GLY A 239 6.06 0.47 37.00
N LYS A 240 6.42 1.39 37.92
CA LYS A 240 5.46 2.08 38.80
C LYS A 240 5.00 3.45 38.29
N SER A 241 5.72 4.02 37.33
CA SER A 241 5.59 5.43 36.95
C SER A 241 5.04 5.62 35.54
N PHE A 242 4.92 4.54 34.78
CA PHE A 242 4.40 4.57 33.42
C PHE A 242 3.35 3.47 33.30
N ASP A 243 2.46 3.65 32.34
CA ASP A 243 1.43 2.69 32.00
C ASP A 243 1.26 2.62 30.49
N ARG A 244 0.85 1.45 30.02
CA ARG A 244 0.34 1.28 28.66
C ARG A 244 -0.81 2.25 28.39
N ILE A 245 -0.84 2.83 27.20
CA ILE A 245 -1.99 3.64 26.77
C ILE A 245 -3.19 2.69 26.58
N PRO A 246 -4.33 2.93 27.26
CA PRO A 246 -5.51 2.09 27.13
C PRO A 246 -6.02 1.99 25.68
N LYS A 247 -6.58 0.83 25.31
CA LYS A 247 -7.12 0.60 23.96
C LYS A 247 -8.14 1.66 23.54
N ASN A 248 -9.02 2.08 24.44
CA ASN A 248 -10.02 3.11 24.18
C ASN A 248 -9.44 4.52 24.05
N ALA A 249 -8.22 4.78 24.55
CA ALA A 249 -7.51 6.02 24.28
C ALA A 249 -6.79 5.97 22.91
N LEU A 250 -6.19 4.82 22.55
CA LEU A 250 -5.61 4.62 21.22
C LEU A 250 -6.69 4.59 20.12
N TYR A 251 -7.84 3.98 20.40
CA TYR A 251 -8.99 3.86 19.51
C TYR A 251 -10.21 4.55 20.15
N PRO A 252 -10.27 5.89 20.09
CA PRO A 252 -11.35 6.65 20.70
C PRO A 252 -12.70 6.32 20.09
N GLN A 253 -13.73 6.25 20.94
CA GLN A 253 -15.12 6.09 20.47
C GLN A 253 -15.64 7.40 19.86
N ASN A 254 -16.71 7.29 19.06
CA ASN A 254 -17.39 8.42 18.43
C ASN A 254 -16.53 9.21 17.43
N ASP A 255 -15.52 8.58 16.84
CA ASP A 255 -14.73 9.17 15.76
C ASP A 255 -15.61 9.31 14.49
N GLU A 256 -15.89 10.54 14.08
CA GLU A 256 -16.74 10.81 12.94
C GLU A 256 -16.09 10.36 11.63
N ILE A 257 -14.77 10.49 11.52
CA ILE A 257 -14.03 10.11 10.33
C ILE A 257 -13.96 8.58 10.23
N GLU A 258 -13.82 7.88 11.35
CA GLU A 258 -13.92 6.41 11.34
C GLU A 258 -15.27 5.94 10.77
N ARG A 259 -16.39 6.56 11.19
CA ARG A 259 -17.72 6.21 10.65
C ARG A 259 -17.81 6.47 9.15
N ILE A 260 -17.33 7.61 8.67
CA ILE A 260 -17.28 7.94 7.24
C ILE A 260 -16.44 6.91 6.48
N CYS A 261 -15.27 6.55 7.02
CA CYS A 261 -14.36 5.57 6.43
C CYS A 261 -14.99 4.16 6.33
N ARG A 262 -15.78 3.74 7.33
CA ARG A 262 -16.51 2.46 7.29
C ARG A 262 -17.54 2.40 6.15
N ASP A 263 -18.14 3.53 5.77
CA ASP A 263 -19.08 3.58 4.65
C ASP A 263 -18.38 3.47 3.28
N ILE A 264 -17.11 3.84 3.19
CA ILE A 264 -16.30 3.67 1.96
C ILE A 264 -16.14 2.18 1.64
N SER A 265 -15.77 1.37 2.63
CA SER A 265 -15.55 -0.08 2.45
C SER A 265 -16.80 -0.79 1.92
N LYS A 266 -18.00 -0.33 2.30
CA LYS A 266 -19.28 -0.87 1.77
C LYS A 266 -19.53 -0.50 0.32
N ASN A 267 -19.14 0.71 -0.09
CA ASN A 267 -19.39 1.24 -1.44
C ASN A 267 -18.32 0.83 -2.46
N LEU A 268 -17.14 0.41 -1.99
CA LEU A 268 -15.97 0.11 -2.83
C LEU A 268 -16.25 -0.94 -3.91
N GLY A 269 -17.01 -1.99 -3.56
CA GLY A 269 -17.35 -3.06 -4.50
C GLY A 269 -18.21 -2.60 -5.68
N ALA A 270 -19.04 -1.57 -5.47
CA ALA A 270 -19.97 -1.06 -6.48
C ALA A 270 -19.31 -0.10 -7.49
N GLU A 271 -18.25 0.62 -7.12
CA GLU A 271 -17.56 1.58 -8.00
C GLU A 271 -16.48 0.95 -8.91
N ILE A 272 -15.82 -0.12 -8.45
CA ILE A 272 -14.70 -0.72 -9.19
C ILE A 272 -15.21 -1.46 -10.45
N ALA A 273 -16.41 -2.06 -10.38
CA ALA A 273 -16.99 -2.80 -11.50
C ALA A 273 -17.26 -1.92 -12.75
N PRO A 274 -17.94 -0.76 -12.65
CA PRO A 274 -18.15 0.13 -13.80
C PRO A 274 -16.85 0.62 -14.47
N SER A 275 -15.81 0.95 -13.69
CA SER A 275 -14.52 1.43 -14.22
C SER A 275 -13.81 0.36 -15.05
N ASN A 276 -13.74 -0.86 -14.51
CA ASN A 276 -13.11 -2.00 -15.21
C ASN A 276 -13.91 -2.41 -16.45
N ILE A 277 -15.25 -2.27 -16.42
CA ILE A 277 -16.08 -2.54 -17.61
C ILE A 277 -15.71 -1.55 -18.72
N GLY A 278 -15.56 -0.26 -18.39
CA GLY A 278 -15.13 0.75 -19.36
C GLY A 278 -13.75 0.44 -19.96
N LYS A 279 -12.79 0.04 -19.13
CA LYS A 279 -11.43 -0.35 -19.55
C LYS A 279 -11.45 -1.58 -20.48
N PHE A 280 -12.24 -2.60 -20.13
CA PHE A 280 -12.46 -3.78 -20.95
C PHE A 280 -13.07 -3.42 -22.31
N LEU A 281 -14.16 -2.65 -22.33
CA LEU A 281 -14.85 -2.27 -23.57
C LEU A 281 -13.99 -1.42 -24.50
N LYS A 282 -13.15 -0.54 -23.95
CA LYS A 282 -12.17 0.23 -24.74
C LYS A 282 -11.14 -0.69 -25.41
N LEU A 283 -10.50 -1.57 -24.65
CA LEU A 283 -9.52 -2.52 -25.19
C LEU A 283 -10.14 -3.47 -26.22
N TRP A 284 -11.37 -3.91 -25.96
CA TRP A 284 -12.15 -4.71 -26.89
C TRP A 284 -12.38 -3.98 -28.22
N ALA A 285 -12.82 -2.72 -28.19
CA ALA A 285 -13.07 -1.94 -29.40
C ALA A 285 -11.79 -1.76 -30.23
N GLU A 286 -10.65 -1.56 -29.58
CA GLU A 286 -9.34 -1.43 -30.24
C GLU A 286 -8.93 -2.72 -30.96
N ILE A 287 -8.95 -3.87 -30.25
CA ILE A 287 -8.58 -5.16 -30.87
C ILE A 287 -9.59 -5.60 -31.94
N GLU A 288 -10.88 -5.26 -31.79
CA GLU A 288 -11.92 -5.54 -32.78
C GLU A 288 -11.66 -4.79 -34.08
N GLN A 289 -11.30 -3.51 -33.99
CA GLN A 289 -10.92 -2.71 -35.16
C GLN A 289 -9.68 -3.27 -35.86
N ASP A 290 -8.65 -3.64 -35.09
CA ASP A 290 -7.41 -4.20 -35.65
C ASP A 290 -7.66 -5.55 -36.33
N THR A 291 -8.45 -6.42 -35.71
CA THR A 291 -8.82 -7.74 -36.26
C THR A 291 -9.64 -7.59 -37.55
N LEU A 292 -10.63 -6.69 -37.57
CA LEU A 292 -11.42 -6.39 -38.77
C LEU A 292 -10.56 -5.85 -39.90
N ARG A 293 -9.67 -4.88 -39.59
CA ARG A 293 -8.75 -4.29 -40.57
C ARG A 293 -7.85 -5.35 -41.19
N ARG A 294 -7.38 -6.30 -40.38
CA ARG A 294 -6.50 -7.39 -40.82
C ARG A 294 -7.23 -8.39 -41.70
N ALA A 295 -8.41 -8.84 -41.29
CA ALA A 295 -9.21 -9.79 -42.08
C ALA A 295 -9.63 -9.20 -43.45
N ARG A 296 -9.88 -7.89 -43.51
CA ARG A 296 -10.20 -7.18 -44.76
C ARG A 296 -9.07 -7.16 -45.81
N LYS A 297 -7.84 -7.48 -45.42
CA LYS A 297 -6.75 -7.71 -46.37
C LYS A 297 -6.98 -8.95 -47.23
N TYR A 298 -7.71 -9.95 -46.71
CA TYR A 298 -8.00 -11.20 -47.41
C TYR A 298 -9.38 -11.17 -48.08
N ILE A 299 -10.41 -10.69 -47.40
CA ILE A 299 -11.78 -10.59 -47.93
C ILE A 299 -12.36 -9.23 -47.55
N ARG A 300 -12.69 -8.39 -48.54
CA ARG A 300 -13.12 -6.99 -48.33
C ARG A 300 -14.42 -6.86 -47.54
N ASP A 301 -15.39 -7.75 -47.77
CA ASP A 301 -16.75 -7.65 -47.21
C ASP A 301 -16.88 -8.29 -45.82
N ILE A 302 -15.96 -7.95 -44.90
CA ILE A 302 -16.01 -8.39 -43.50
C ILE A 302 -16.44 -7.24 -42.60
N HIS A 303 -17.57 -7.44 -41.92
CA HIS A 303 -18.20 -6.43 -41.07
C HIS A 303 -18.31 -6.83 -39.59
N ASN A 304 -18.05 -8.08 -39.24
CA ASN A 304 -18.14 -8.54 -37.85
C ASN A 304 -16.92 -9.36 -37.43
N ILE A 305 -16.63 -9.31 -36.13
CA ILE A 305 -15.47 -9.96 -35.51
C ILE A 305 -15.46 -11.49 -35.72
N ARG A 306 -16.63 -12.14 -35.71
CA ARG A 306 -16.72 -13.60 -35.84
C ARG A 306 -16.23 -14.06 -37.21
N ASN A 307 -16.72 -13.41 -38.27
CA ASN A 307 -16.29 -13.67 -39.64
C ASN A 307 -14.82 -13.28 -39.82
N ALA A 308 -14.37 -12.19 -39.21
CA ALA A 308 -12.96 -11.79 -39.23
C ALA A 308 -12.04 -12.88 -38.67
N ILE A 309 -12.40 -13.45 -37.51
CA ILE A 309 -11.68 -14.56 -36.88
C ILE A 309 -11.65 -15.79 -37.80
N THR A 310 -12.78 -16.18 -38.40
CA THR A 310 -12.85 -17.33 -39.33
C THR A 310 -11.93 -17.13 -40.54
N VAL A 311 -11.88 -15.92 -41.09
CA VAL A 311 -11.01 -15.60 -42.22
C VAL A 311 -9.54 -15.66 -41.79
N LEU A 312 -9.18 -15.05 -40.67
CA LEU A 312 -7.79 -15.05 -40.21
C LEU A 312 -7.30 -16.45 -39.85
N LEU A 313 -8.13 -17.30 -39.25
CA LEU A 313 -7.82 -18.71 -39.01
C LEU A 313 -7.57 -19.52 -40.29
N LYS A 314 -8.18 -19.12 -41.41
CA LYS A 314 -8.02 -19.78 -42.71
C LYS A 314 -6.74 -19.34 -43.44
N TYR A 315 -6.38 -18.07 -43.33
CA TYR A 315 -5.31 -17.47 -44.13
C TYR A 315 -4.00 -17.23 -43.36
N GLU A 316 -4.01 -17.24 -42.03
CA GLU A 316 -2.82 -17.01 -41.20
C GLU A 316 -2.39 -18.26 -40.45
N GLU A 317 -1.40 -18.96 -40.99
CA GLU A 317 -0.79 -20.11 -40.32
C GLU A 317 -0.19 -19.70 -38.96
N ASN A 318 -0.23 -20.62 -37.98
CA ASN A 318 0.29 -20.42 -36.62
C ASN A 318 -0.36 -19.25 -35.83
N THR A 319 -1.67 -19.01 -36.02
CA THR A 319 -2.46 -18.05 -35.22
C THR A 319 -3.65 -18.67 -34.49
N TYR A 320 -3.83 -20.00 -34.61
CA TYR A 320 -5.00 -20.72 -34.11
C TYR A 320 -5.27 -20.46 -32.61
N GLY A 321 -4.24 -20.53 -31.77
CA GLY A 321 -4.38 -20.28 -30.33
C GLY A 321 -4.88 -18.86 -30.01
N LEU A 322 -4.29 -17.85 -30.67
CA LEU A 322 -4.61 -16.44 -30.44
C LEU A 322 -6.06 -16.12 -30.82
N TYR A 323 -6.51 -16.55 -32.00
CA TYR A 323 -7.86 -16.24 -32.46
C TYR A 323 -8.94 -17.08 -31.78
N LYS A 324 -8.62 -18.28 -31.30
CA LYS A 324 -9.53 -19.06 -30.44
C LYS A 324 -9.75 -18.36 -29.09
N GLU A 325 -8.69 -17.82 -28.51
CA GLU A 325 -8.78 -17.07 -27.25
C GLU A 325 -9.51 -15.73 -27.43
N LEU A 326 -9.35 -15.08 -28.59
CA LEU A 326 -10.14 -13.91 -28.97
C LEU A 326 -11.64 -14.23 -29.12
N ASP A 327 -12.01 -15.39 -29.66
CA ASP A 327 -13.42 -15.80 -29.73
C ASP A 327 -14.02 -16.09 -28.35
N ASN A 328 -13.23 -16.66 -27.42
CA ASN A 328 -13.65 -16.80 -26.02
C ASN A 328 -13.93 -15.43 -25.39
N LEU A 329 -13.05 -14.44 -25.62
CA LEU A 329 -13.25 -13.06 -25.16
C LEU A 329 -14.44 -12.37 -25.80
N ARG A 330 -14.80 -12.71 -27.05
CA ARG A 330 -16.04 -12.24 -27.69
C ARG A 330 -17.28 -12.68 -26.92
N ILE A 331 -17.30 -13.94 -26.46
CA ILE A 331 -18.39 -14.48 -25.66
C ILE A 331 -18.45 -13.76 -24.31
N PHE A 332 -17.29 -13.60 -23.66
CA PHE A 332 -17.19 -12.84 -22.41
C PHE A 332 -17.67 -11.39 -22.57
N ARG A 333 -17.28 -10.70 -23.63
CA ARG A 333 -17.74 -9.34 -23.96
C ARG A 333 -19.25 -9.25 -24.06
N ASN A 334 -19.91 -10.24 -24.68
CA ASN A 334 -21.37 -10.26 -24.75
C ASN A 334 -21.99 -10.37 -23.35
N ASN A 335 -21.41 -11.17 -22.46
CA ASN A 335 -21.84 -11.21 -21.07
C ASN A 335 -21.62 -9.85 -20.37
N VAL A 336 -20.50 -9.17 -20.62
CA VAL A 336 -20.23 -7.82 -20.06
C VAL A 336 -21.28 -6.81 -20.50
N VAL A 337 -21.70 -6.85 -21.77
CA VAL A 337 -22.68 -5.89 -22.32
C VAL A 337 -24.10 -6.22 -21.87
N HIS A 338 -24.48 -7.50 -21.81
CA HIS A 338 -25.87 -7.89 -21.56
C HIS A 338 -26.18 -8.21 -20.09
N LYS A 339 -25.16 -8.58 -19.29
CA LYS A 339 -25.29 -8.96 -17.88
C LYS A 339 -24.10 -8.41 -17.04
N PRO A 340 -23.86 -7.09 -17.04
CA PRO A 340 -22.70 -6.51 -16.35
C PRO A 340 -22.69 -6.81 -14.83
N ALA A 341 -23.86 -6.87 -14.20
CA ALA A 341 -23.99 -7.11 -12.76
C ALA A 341 -23.63 -8.54 -12.31
N SER A 342 -23.57 -9.51 -13.23
CA SER A 342 -23.22 -10.90 -12.90
C SER A 342 -21.73 -11.21 -13.03
N ILE A 343 -20.91 -10.24 -13.43
CA ILE A 343 -19.48 -10.44 -13.67
C ILE A 343 -18.70 -9.97 -12.46
N SER A 344 -17.86 -10.86 -11.93
CA SER A 344 -16.97 -10.49 -10.83
C SER A 344 -15.81 -9.62 -11.35
N ASN A 345 -15.32 -8.71 -10.51
CA ASN A 345 -14.16 -7.89 -10.85
C ASN A 345 -12.93 -8.74 -11.18
N ASP A 346 -12.74 -9.87 -10.51
CA ASP A 346 -11.62 -10.78 -10.77
C ASP A 346 -11.72 -11.44 -12.15
N GLU A 347 -12.93 -11.83 -12.57
CA GLU A 347 -13.18 -12.35 -13.92
C GLU A 347 -12.95 -11.26 -14.97
N LEU A 348 -13.45 -10.06 -14.73
CA LEU A 348 -13.28 -8.91 -15.62
C LEU A 348 -11.82 -8.52 -15.80
N ASN A 349 -11.06 -8.46 -14.71
CA ASN A 349 -9.64 -8.15 -14.73
C ASN A 349 -8.84 -9.23 -15.50
N ARG A 350 -9.10 -10.52 -15.25
CA ARG A 350 -8.45 -11.60 -16.01
C ARG A 350 -8.64 -11.43 -17.50
N ASN A 351 -9.87 -11.15 -17.93
CA ASN A 351 -10.19 -10.96 -19.35
C ASN A 351 -9.59 -9.67 -19.96
N ILE A 352 -9.50 -8.58 -19.18
CA ILE A 352 -8.76 -7.36 -19.59
C ILE A 352 -7.29 -7.69 -19.90
N GLN A 353 -6.67 -8.57 -19.12
CA GLN A 353 -5.27 -8.94 -19.30
C GLN A 353 -5.07 -9.86 -20.50
N THR A 354 -5.95 -10.85 -20.69
CA THR A 354 -5.96 -11.66 -21.91
C THR A 354 -6.07 -10.77 -23.15
N LEU A 355 -6.95 -9.76 -23.12
CA LEU A 355 -7.07 -8.77 -24.21
C LEU A 355 -5.76 -8.02 -24.49
N ARG A 356 -5.07 -7.54 -23.43
CA ARG A 356 -3.78 -6.84 -23.57
C ARG A 356 -2.72 -7.74 -24.21
N MET A 357 -2.59 -8.98 -23.75
CA MET A 357 -1.63 -9.94 -24.30
C MET A 357 -1.93 -10.25 -25.76
N LEU A 358 -3.18 -10.56 -26.10
CA LEU A 358 -3.58 -10.83 -27.48
C LEU A 358 -3.30 -9.64 -28.39
N ARG A 359 -3.53 -8.42 -27.93
CA ARG A 359 -3.24 -7.22 -28.71
C ARG A 359 -1.75 -7.09 -29.04
N VAL A 360 -0.87 -7.37 -28.08
CA VAL A 360 0.59 -7.36 -28.31
C VAL A 360 0.98 -8.46 -29.31
N GLU A 361 0.49 -9.68 -29.13
CA GLU A 361 0.85 -10.82 -29.99
C GLU A 361 0.30 -10.69 -31.42
N ILE A 362 -0.93 -10.21 -31.57
CA ILE A 362 -1.52 -9.89 -32.87
C ILE A 362 -0.80 -8.67 -33.49
N GLY A 363 -0.39 -7.71 -32.67
CA GLY A 363 0.34 -6.51 -33.06
C GLY A 363 1.77 -6.78 -33.56
N LYS A 364 2.52 -7.69 -32.92
CA LYS A 364 3.88 -8.09 -33.35
C LYS A 364 3.91 -8.70 -34.74
N LYS A 365 2.82 -9.33 -35.19
CA LYS A 365 2.68 -9.85 -36.56
C LYS A 365 2.32 -8.76 -37.59
N ASN A 366 2.34 -7.46 -37.24
CA ASN A 366 2.17 -6.32 -38.17
C ASN A 366 3.50 -5.71 -38.66
N SER A 367 4.63 -6.07 -38.05
CA SER A 367 5.99 -5.72 -38.48
C SER A 367 6.65 -6.95 -39.07
#